data_AF-A0A829GMY8-F1
#
_entry.id   AF-A0A829GMY8-F1
#
_cell.length_a   1.000
_cell.length_b   1.000
_cell.length_c   1.000
_cell.angle_alpha   90.00
_cell.angle_beta   90.00
_cell.angle_gamma   90.00
#
_symmetry.space_group_name_H-M   'P 1'
#
loop_
_entity.id
_entity.type
_entity.pdbx_description
1 polymer ?
#
loop_
_entity_poly.entity_id
_entity_poly.type
_entity_poly.pdbx_seq_one_letter_code
_entity_poly.pdbx_strand_id
1 'polypeptide(L)' 'MSTMLKRFKKQLIDLDLTQAEVARKFGWSSQYVRDLMGGMAFGPAAERNRAAVIAFLAKVKEESK' A
#
# COMPACT_ATOMS: atom_id res chain seq x y z
N MET A 1 -16.05 -2.85 -2.91
CA MET A 1 -14.59 -2.62 -2.79
C MET A 1 -14.27 -1.27 -3.41
N SER A 2 -13.67 -0.32 -2.67
CA SER A 2 -13.41 1.04 -3.16
C SER A 2 -12.48 1.01 -4.39
N THR A 3 -12.63 1.99 -5.29
CA THR A 3 -11.78 2.13 -6.50
C THR A 3 -10.30 2.25 -6.15
N MET A 4 -9.98 2.92 -5.04
CA MET A 4 -8.62 3.02 -4.51
C MET A 4 -8.04 1.65 -4.12
N LEU A 5 -8.80 0.84 -3.38
CA LEU A 5 -8.35 -0.49 -2.97
C LEU A 5 -8.15 -1.43 -4.17
N LYS A 6 -9.02 -1.33 -5.19
CA LYS A 6 -8.86 -2.09 -6.44
C LYS A 6 -7.56 -1.72 -7.17
N ARG A 7 -7.25 -0.42 -7.29
CA ARG A 7 -6.01 0.06 -7.93
C ARG A 7 -4.77 -0.39 -7.15
N PHE A 8 -4.80 -0.31 -5.83
CA PHE A 8 -3.72 -0.80 -4.97
C PHE A 8 -3.47 -2.29 -5.19
N LYS A 9 -4.51 -3.13 -5.16
CA LYS A 9 -4.37 -4.58 -5.42
C LYS A 9 -3.81 -4.88 -6.81
N LYS A 10 -4.26 -4.14 -7.84
CA LYS A 10 -3.69 -4.29 -9.18
C LYS A 10 -2.20 -3.96 -9.20
N GLN A 11 -1.78 -2.86 -8.57
CA GLN A 11 -0.36 -2.51 -8.48
C GLN A 11 0.49 -3.57 -7.78
N LEU A 12 -0.05 -4.20 -6.73
CA LEU A 12 0.65 -5.31 -6.07
C LEU A 12 0.88 -6.49 -7.02
N ILE A 13 -0.15 -6.86 -7.79
CA ILE A 13 -0.04 -7.92 -8.81
C ILE A 13 0.97 -7.54 -9.90
N ASP A 14 0.92 -6.31 -10.39
CA ASP A 14 1.83 -5.80 -11.42
C ASP A 14 3.31 -5.80 -10.97
N LEU A 15 3.56 -5.80 -9.64
CA LEU A 15 4.89 -5.77 -9.02
C LEU A 15 5.30 -7.11 -8.38
N ASP A 16 4.51 -8.17 -8.57
CA ASP A 16 4.71 -9.47 -7.90
C ASP A 16 4.86 -9.37 -6.37
N LEU A 17 4.09 -8.47 -5.75
CA LEU A 17 4.06 -8.23 -4.31
C LEU A 17 2.75 -8.71 -3.69
N THR A 18 2.83 -9.11 -2.42
CA THR A 18 1.66 -9.35 -1.58
C THR A 18 1.43 -8.19 -0.61
N GLN A 19 0.18 -8.00 -0.18
CA GLN A 19 -0.16 -7.01 0.86
C GLN A 19 0.57 -7.30 2.18
N ALA A 20 0.87 -8.57 2.47
CA ALA A 20 1.59 -8.99 3.66
C ALA A 20 3.06 -8.55 3.63
N GLU A 21 3.70 -8.56 2.45
CA GLU A 21 5.08 -8.06 2.28
C GLU A 21 5.16 -6.56 2.47
N VAL A 22 4.20 -5.82 1.91
CA VAL A 22 4.07 -4.37 2.16
C VAL A 22 3.88 -4.11 3.65
N ALA A 23 2.99 -4.83 4.31
CA ALA A 23 2.75 -4.68 5.74
C ALA A 23 4.02 -4.98 6.57
N ARG A 24 4.74 -6.06 6.23
CA ARG A 24 6.01 -6.44 6.87
C ARG A 24 7.08 -5.36 6.71
N LYS A 25 7.18 -4.71 5.55
CA LYS A 25 8.14 -3.61 5.30
C LYS A 25 8.00 -2.46 6.29
N PHE A 26 6.77 -2.17 6.74
CA PHE A 26 6.48 -1.07 7.66
C PHE A 26 6.22 -1.51 9.10
N GLY A 27 6.31 -2.82 9.39
CA GLY A 27 5.98 -3.36 10.72
C GLY A 27 4.49 -3.22 11.07
N TRP A 28 3.61 -3.21 10.07
CA TRP A 28 2.16 -3.06 10.24
C TRP A 28 1.42 -4.37 10.02
N SER A 29 0.14 -4.38 10.39
CA SER A 29 -0.75 -5.50 10.03
C SER A 29 -1.23 -5.36 8.58
N SER A 30 -1.47 -6.49 7.91
CA SER A 30 -2.08 -6.50 6.58
C SER A 30 -3.42 -5.76 6.59
N GLN A 31 -4.24 -5.94 7.63
CA GLN A 31 -5.53 -5.27 7.76
C GLN A 31 -5.37 -3.75 7.78
N TYR A 32 -4.38 -3.22 8.51
CA TYR A 32 -4.11 -1.78 8.54
C TYR A 32 -3.74 -1.24 7.16
N VAL A 33 -2.89 -1.93 6.39
CA VAL A 33 -2.54 -1.52 5.01
C VAL A 33 -3.78 -1.50 4.11
N ARG A 34 -4.68 -2.47 4.26
CA ARG A 34 -5.95 -2.50 3.52
C ARG A 34 -6.83 -1.30 3.85
N ASP A 35 -6.95 -0.96 5.13
CA ASP A 35 -7.79 0.14 5.59
C ASP A 35 -7.21 1.49 5.16
N LEU A 36 -5.88 1.62 5.24
CA LEU A 36 -5.12 2.76 4.77
C LEU A 36 -5.31 3.02 3.27
N MET A 37 -5.07 2.00 2.44
CA MET A 37 -5.18 2.12 0.98
C MET A 37 -6.64 2.12 0.51
N GLY A 38 -7.55 1.60 1.32
CA GLY A 38 -8.99 1.63 1.11
C GLY A 38 -9.65 2.96 1.42
N GLY A 39 -8.95 3.87 2.12
CA GLY A 39 -9.47 5.16 2.57
C GLY A 39 -10.35 5.08 3.82
N MET A 40 -10.16 4.04 4.64
CA MET A 40 -10.89 3.82 5.89
C MET A 40 -10.08 4.27 7.13
N ALA A 41 -8.79 4.59 6.97
CA ALA A 41 -7.98 5.23 7.99
C ALA A 41 -7.91 6.75 7.75
N PHE A 42 -8.08 7.55 8.80
CA PHE A 42 -8.16 9.00 8.73
C PHE A 42 -7.13 9.70 9.61
N GLY A 43 -6.83 10.96 9.28
CA GLY A 43 -5.96 11.85 10.04
C GLY A 43 -4.52 11.93 9.54
N PRO A 44 -3.70 12.82 10.14
CA PRO A 44 -2.37 13.16 9.63
C PRO A 44 -1.38 11.99 9.62
N ALA A 45 -1.56 11.01 10.50
CA ALA A 45 -0.76 9.78 10.50
C ALA A 45 -1.14 8.86 9.33
N ALA A 46 -2.43 8.72 9.04
CA ALA A 46 -2.90 7.90 7.92
C ALA A 46 -2.45 8.48 6.57
N GLU A 47 -2.50 9.80 6.39
CA GLU A 47 -2.00 10.44 5.17
C GLU A 47 -0.50 10.21 4.97
N ARG A 48 0.31 10.41 6.02
CA ARG A 48 1.76 10.13 5.99
C ARG A 48 2.06 8.67 5.68
N ASN A 49 1.37 7.75 6.35
CA ASN A 49 1.57 6.31 6.14
C ASN A 49 1.16 5.89 4.72
N ARG A 50 0.07 6.46 4.19
CA ARG A 50 -0.38 6.20 2.83
C ARG A 50 0.64 6.70 1.81
N ALA A 51 1.19 7.89 2.00
CA ALA A 51 2.26 8.42 1.17
C ALA A 51 3.50 7.52 1.20
N ALA A 52 3.87 6.99 2.38
CA ALA A 52 4.99 6.07 2.52
C ALA A 52 4.78 4.76 1.73
N VAL A 53 3.57 4.17 1.76
CA VAL A 53 3.24 2.99 0.94
C VAL A 53 3.36 3.30 -0.55
N ILE A 54 2.82 4.43 -1.00
CA ILE A 54 2.88 4.84 -2.41
C ILE A 54 4.33 5.04 -2.86
N ALA A 55 5.15 5.71 -2.05
CA ALA A 55 6.57 5.93 -2.34
C ALA A 55 7.35 4.62 -2.42
N PHE A 56 7.06 3.67 -1.53
CA PHE A 56 7.66 2.34 -1.58
C PHE A 56 7.30 1.59 -2.87
N LEU A 57 6.02 1.56 -3.26
CA LEU A 57 5.61 0.91 -4.51
C LEU A 57 6.22 1.57 -5.74
N ALA A 58 6.37 2.90 -5.74
CA ALA A 58 7.04 3.62 -6.81
C ALA A 58 8.51 3.20 -6.94
N LYS A 59 9.23 3.12 -5.82
CA LYS A 59 10.62 2.67 -5.79
C LYS A 59 10.77 1.22 -6.29
N VAL A 60 9.94 0.30 -5.82
CA VAL A 60 9.97 -1.10 -6.29
C VAL A 60 9.72 -1.18 -7.79
N LYS A 61 8.80 -0.36 -8.31
CA LYS A 61 8.52 -0.28 -9.75
C LYS A 61 9.71 0.23 -10.56
N GLU A 62 10.49 1.17 -10.02
CA GLU A 62 11.72 1.66 -10.68
C GLU A 62 12.83 0.60 -10.67
N GLU A 63 12.96 -0.18 -9.59
CA GLU A 63 13.96 -1.24 -9.46
C GLU A 63 13.62 -2.51 -10.28
N SER A 64 12.34 -2.67 -10.66
CA SER A 64 11.85 -3.80 -11.47
C SER A 64 11.89 -3.53 -12.99
N LYS A 65 12.41 -2.37 -13.42
CA LYS A 65 12.61 -1.97 -14.83
C LYS A 65 14.07 -2.12 -15.23
#